data_AF-A0AAJ2NST1-F1
#
_entry.id   AF-A0AAJ2NST1-F1
#
_cell.length_a   1.000
_cell.length_b   1.000
_cell.length_c   1.000
_cell.angle_alpha   90.00
_cell.angle_beta   90.00
_cell.angle_gamma   90.00
#
_symmetry.space_group_name_H-M   'P 1'
#
loop_
_entity.id
_entity.type
_entity.pdbx_description
1 polymer ?
#
loop_
_entity_poly.entity_id
_entity_poly.type
_entity_poly.pdbx_seq_one_letter_code
_entity_poly.pdbx_strand_id
1 'polypeptide(L)'
;MASQFASSVPVLQILSMSAEVSGNLVIANVLEQSRESLRGGSSLSLPLAQSWVFPKLVSHMVAIGEETGQLDTMLEKIADFY
;
A
#
# COMPACT_ATOMS: atom_id res chain seq x y z
N MET A 1 -13.13 -9.82 -17.13
CA MET A 1 -11.70 -9.46 -17.13
C MET A 1 -11.56 -7.95 -17.24
N ALA A 2 -12.06 -7.22 -16.25
CA ALA A 2 -12.18 -5.77 -16.31
C ALA A 2 -11.92 -5.18 -14.93
N SER A 3 -10.65 -4.90 -14.64
CA SER A 3 -10.21 -4.00 -13.57
C SER A 3 -8.68 -3.93 -13.53
N GLN A 4 -8.04 -3.71 -14.69
CA GLN A 4 -6.69 -3.15 -14.68
C GLN A 4 -6.86 -1.64 -14.95
N PHE A 5 -6.19 -0.80 -14.17
CA PHE A 5 -6.06 0.65 -14.35
C PHE A 5 -7.15 1.55 -13.75
N ALA A 6 -7.35 1.48 -12.42
CA ALA A 6 -7.86 2.62 -11.66
C ALA A 6 -6.72 3.44 -11.00
N SER A 7 -5.54 3.47 -11.60
CA SER A 7 -4.55 4.54 -11.36
C SER A 7 -3.66 4.70 -12.59
N SER A 8 -3.48 5.94 -13.03
CA SER A 8 -2.55 6.31 -14.11
C SER A 8 -1.09 5.95 -13.77
N VAL A 9 -0.83 5.65 -12.49
CA VAL A 9 0.46 5.34 -11.90
C VAL A 9 0.33 3.97 -11.22
N PRO A 10 1.06 2.94 -11.65
CA PRO A 10 1.02 1.63 -11.01
C PRO A 10 1.28 1.71 -9.50
N VAL A 11 0.53 0.98 -8.68
CA VAL A 11 0.68 0.96 -7.22
C VAL A 11 2.12 0.72 -6.76
N LEU A 12 2.88 -0.12 -7.47
CA LEU A 12 4.31 -0.35 -7.18
C LEU A 12 5.14 0.94 -7.28
N GLN A 13 4.83 1.81 -8.23
CA GLN A 13 5.49 3.10 -8.41
C GLN A 13 5.08 4.09 -7.32
N ILE A 14 3.80 4.08 -6.93
CA ILE A 14 3.30 4.89 -5.80
C ILE A 14 4.04 4.52 -4.51
N LEU A 15 4.20 3.21 -4.23
CA LEU A 15 4.93 2.74 -3.04
C LEU A 15 6.39 3.19 -3.03
N SER A 16 7.08 3.15 -4.17
CA SER A 16 8.45 3.67 -4.29
C SER A 16 8.53 5.17 -4.04
N MET A 17 7.63 5.96 -4.65
CA MET A 17 7.57 7.40 -4.44
C MET A 17 7.29 7.75 -2.97
N SER A 18 6.33 7.06 -2.34
CA SER A 18 6.00 7.26 -0.93
C SER A 18 7.16 6.89 0.00
N ALA A 19 7.95 5.87 -0.34
CA ALA A 19 9.15 5.51 0.42
C ALA A 19 10.23 6.60 0.35
N GLU A 20 10.45 7.17 -0.84
CA GLU A 20 11.40 8.28 -1.04
C GLU A 20 10.96 9.56 -0.33
N VAL A 21 9.67 9.91 -0.43
CA VAL A 21 9.12 11.16 0.13
C VAL A 21 8.95 11.10 1.65
N SER A 22 8.75 9.91 2.24
CA SER A 22 8.53 9.74 3.67
C SER A 22 9.63 10.34 4.56
N GLY A 23 10.89 10.36 4.08
CA GLY A 23 12.05 10.84 4.84
C GLY A 23 12.40 10.00 6.09
N ASN A 24 11.61 8.97 6.40
CA ASN A 24 11.78 8.09 7.54
C ASN A 24 12.22 6.69 7.08
N LEU A 25 13.40 6.26 7.54
CA LEU A 25 13.98 4.96 7.22
C LEU A 25 13.09 3.77 7.59
N VAL A 26 12.34 3.85 8.70
CA VAL A 26 11.45 2.78 9.13
C VAL A 26 10.26 2.66 8.18
N ILE A 27 9.64 3.80 7.83
CA ILE A 27 8.50 3.82 6.88
C ILE A 27 8.95 3.35 5.50
N ALA A 28 10.09 3.87 5.00
CA ALA A 28 10.63 3.48 3.71
C ALA A 28 10.89 1.97 3.63
N ASN A 29 11.46 1.38 4.68
CA ASN A 29 11.70 -0.05 4.74
C ASN A 29 10.41 -0.89 4.73
N VAL A 30 9.35 -0.42 5.40
CA VAL A 30 8.06 -1.12 5.39
C VAL A 30 7.38 -1.00 4.03
N LEU A 31 7.43 0.17 3.39
CA LEU A 31 6.89 0.37 2.04
C LEU A 31 7.64 -0.47 1.01
N GLU A 32 8.96 -0.59 1.12
CA GLU A 32 9.76 -1.44 0.25
C GLU A 32 9.44 -2.94 0.45
N GLN A 33 9.29 -3.39 1.69
CA GLN A 33 8.82 -4.76 1.98
C GLN A 33 7.42 -5.02 1.41
N SER A 34 6.52 -4.05 1.52
CA SER A 34 5.17 -4.12 0.94
C SER A 34 5.24 -4.24 -0.58
N ARG A 35 6.11 -3.44 -1.21
CA ARG A 35 6.37 -3.45 -2.65
C ARG A 35 6.93 -4.80 -3.13
N GLU A 36 7.87 -5.39 -2.41
CA GLU A 36 8.42 -6.71 -2.72
C GLU A 36 7.39 -7.83 -2.51
N SER A 37 6.59 -7.76 -1.45
CA SER A 37 5.47 -8.68 -1.21
C SER A 37 4.52 -8.70 -2.41
N LEU A 38 4.09 -7.52 -2.85
CA LEU A 38 3.18 -7.39 -3.99
C LEU A 38 3.81 -7.86 -5.31
N ARG A 39 5.10 -7.55 -5.54
CA ARG A 39 5.86 -8.05 -6.70
C ARG A 39 5.95 -9.58 -6.70
N GLY A 40 6.07 -10.20 -5.53
CA GLY A 40 6.07 -11.65 -5.34
C GLY A 40 4.70 -12.31 -5.42
N GLY A 41 3.63 -11.55 -5.67
CA GLY A 41 2.25 -12.06 -5.71
C GLY A 41 1.62 -12.31 -4.33
N SER A 42 2.22 -11.75 -3.28
CA SER A 42 1.72 -11.78 -1.90
C SER A 42 0.97 -10.49 -1.56
N SER A 43 0.30 -10.47 -0.40
CA SER A 43 -0.52 -9.32 0.02
C SER A 43 0.33 -8.13 0.49
N LEU A 44 -0.11 -6.93 0.13
CA LEU A 44 0.37 -5.62 0.58
C LEU A 44 -0.01 -5.35 2.05
N SER A 45 -1.15 -5.84 2.50
CA SER A 45 -1.64 -5.62 3.87
C SER A 45 -0.75 -6.27 4.94
N LEU A 46 -0.03 -7.34 4.59
CA LEU A 46 0.75 -8.17 5.50
C LEU A 46 1.95 -7.41 6.11
N PRO A 47 2.84 -6.81 5.31
CA PRO A 47 3.97 -6.05 5.85
C PRO A 47 3.51 -4.77 6.57
N LEU A 48 2.41 -4.16 6.11
CA LEU A 48 1.79 -3.02 6.79
C LEU A 48 1.26 -3.40 8.18
N ALA A 49 0.63 -4.56 8.32
CA ALA A 49 0.09 -5.05 9.59
C ALA A 49 1.19 -5.45 10.59
N GLN A 50 2.35 -5.91 10.10
CA GLN A 50 3.51 -6.26 10.92
C GLN A 50 4.29 -5.02 11.39
N SER A 51 4.13 -3.90 10.68
CA SER A 51 4.73 -2.63 11.08
C SER A 51 4.00 -2.01 12.26
N TRP A 52 4.76 -1.56 13.26
CA TRP A 52 4.24 -0.77 14.37
C TRP A 52 3.96 0.69 14.00
N VAL A 53 4.45 1.14 12.82
CA VAL A 53 4.33 2.54 12.38
C VAL A 53 2.98 2.81 11.73
N PHE A 54 2.35 1.79 11.14
CA PHE A 54 1.05 1.94 10.51
C PHE A 54 -0.08 1.54 11.48
N PRO A 55 -1.11 2.38 11.67
CA PRO A 55 -2.30 2.00 12.40
C PRO A 55 -2.96 0.76 11.78
N LYS A 56 -3.54 -0.10 12.62
CA LYS A 56 -4.26 -1.32 12.17
C LYS A 56 -5.35 -1.05 11.13
N LEU A 57 -5.93 0.16 11.14
CA LEU A 57 -6.92 0.57 10.15
C LEU A 57 -6.33 0.60 8.73
N VAL A 58 -5.07 1.04 8.58
CA VAL A 58 -4.40 1.13 7.27
C VAL A 58 -4.25 -0.25 6.65
N SER A 59 -3.72 -1.23 7.37
CA SER A 59 -3.58 -2.59 6.86
C SER A 59 -4.92 -3.25 6.55
N HIS A 60 -5.96 -2.97 7.35
CA HIS A 60 -7.30 -3.49 7.10
C HIS A 60 -7.93 -2.89 5.84
N MET A 61 -7.81 -1.58 5.64
CA MET A 61 -8.32 -0.92 4.43
C MET A 61 -7.57 -1.40 3.17
N VAL A 62 -6.27 -1.61 3.27
CA VAL A 62 -5.47 -2.21 2.19
C VAL A 62 -5.96 -3.63 1.89
N ALA A 63 -6.18 -4.48 2.89
CA ALA A 63 -6.69 -5.84 2.69
C ALA A 63 -8.05 -5.84 1.96
N ILE A 64 -8.97 -4.96 2.37
CA ILE A 64 -10.27 -4.78 1.67
C ILE A 64 -10.04 -4.31 0.23
N GLY A 65 -9.12 -3.38 0.01
CA GLY A 65 -8.77 -2.88 -1.32
C GLY A 65 -8.20 -3.97 -2.22
N GLU A 66 -7.37 -4.87 -1.68
CA GLU A 66 -6.83 -6.01 -2.41
C GLU A 66 -7.91 -7.04 -2.79
N GLU A 67 -8.80 -7.38 -1.86
CA GLU A 67 -9.89 -8.34 -2.11
C GLU A 67 -10.93 -7.81 -3.10
N THR A 68 -11.22 -6.51 -3.04
CA THR A 68 -12.24 -5.86 -3.89
C THR A 68 -11.69 -5.31 -5.20
N GLY A 69 -10.36 -5.31 -5.37
CA GLY A 69 -9.68 -4.65 -6.50
C GLY A 69 -9.80 -3.12 -6.47
N GLN A 70 -10.10 -2.52 -5.32
CA GLN A 70 -10.28 -1.08 -5.12
C GLN A 70 -9.15 -0.48 -4.27
N LEU A 71 -7.92 -0.97 -4.46
CA LEU A 71 -6.77 -0.56 -3.67
C LEU A 71 -6.51 0.95 -3.79
N ASP A 72 -6.63 1.52 -4.99
CA ASP A 72 -6.46 2.96 -5.23
C ASP A 72 -7.42 3.79 -4.37
N THR A 73 -8.72 3.43 -4.36
CA THR A 73 -9.74 4.10 -3.53
C THR A 73 -9.46 3.96 -2.03
N MET A 74 -8.95 2.82 -1.59
CA MET A 74 -8.62 2.63 -0.17
C MET A 74 -7.40 3.46 0.24
N LEU A 75 -6.39 3.55 -0.63
CA LEU A 75 -5.21 4.39 -0.42
C LEU A 75 -5.57 5.88 -0.39
N GLU A 76 -6.45 6.34 -1.28
CA GLU A 76 -6.97 7.73 -1.25
C GLU A 76 -7.65 8.03 0.09
N LYS A 77 -8.54 7.14 0.56
CA LYS A 77 -9.19 7.33 1.87
C LYS A 77 -8.18 7.37 3.00
N ILE A 78 -7.16 6.51 2.99
CA ILE A 78 -6.10 6.54 4.01
C ILE A 78 -5.39 7.90 4.02
N ALA A 79 -5.08 8.47 2.85
CA ALA A 79 -4.47 9.79 2.72
C ALA A 79 -5.39 10.96 3.15
N ASP A 80 -6.71 10.80 3.05
CA ASP A 80 -7.65 11.79 3.58
C ASP A 80 -7.71 11.77 5.12
N PHE A 81 -7.45 10.62 5.74
CA PHE A 81 -7.44 10.47 7.19
C PHE A 81 -6.09 10.82 7.85
N TYR A 82 -4.98 10.82 7.10
CA TYR A 82 -3.60 11.00 7.60
C TYR A 82 -2.74 11.84 6.65
#